data_AF-A0A968KM52-F1
#
_entry.id   AF-A0A968KM52-F1
#
_cell.length_a   1.000
_cell.length_b   1.000
_cell.length_c   1.000
_cell.angle_alpha   90.00
_cell.angle_beta   90.00
_cell.angle_gamma   90.00
#
_symmetry.space_group_name_H-M   'P 1'
#
loop_
_entity.id
_entity.type
_entity.pdbx_description
1 polymer ?
#
loop_
_entity_poly.entity_id
_entity_poly.type
_entity_poly.pdbx_seq_one_letter_code
_entity_poly.pdbx_strand_id
1 'polypeptide(L)' 'SAQPWSSELTGDESLVRRPMGRIIDPLEAMGAKVVSNDGYPPLVFSAPSKLTGIHYHS' A
#
# COMPACT_ATOMS: atom_id res chain seq x y z
N SER A 1 -7.05 -11.34 -8.73
CA SER A 1 -7.06 -11.92 -7.37
C SER A 1 -5.92 -11.31 -6.58
N ALA A 2 -6.06 -11.18 -5.26
CA ALA A 2 -4.94 -10.77 -4.42
C ALA A 2 -3.88 -11.90 -4.38
N GLN A 3 -2.60 -11.54 -4.31
CA GLN A 3 -1.53 -12.53 -4.14
C GLN A 3 -1.63 -13.14 -2.72
N PRO A 4 -1.42 -14.46 -2.57
CA PRO A 4 -1.60 -15.14 -1.28
C PRO A 4 -0.39 -14.98 -0.33
N TRP A 5 0.62 -14.18 -0.67
CA TRP A 5 1.83 -13.96 0.13
C TRP A 5 2.11 -12.48 0.37
N SER A 6 2.83 -12.19 1.46
CA SER A 6 3.30 -10.84 1.76
C SER A 6 4.26 -10.36 0.68
N SER A 7 4.16 -9.09 0.31
CA SER A 7 4.98 -8.51 -0.75
C SER A 7 5.56 -7.18 -0.31
N GLU A 8 6.77 -6.88 -0.75
CA GLU A 8 7.41 -5.58 -0.54
C GLU A 8 7.47 -4.82 -1.88
N LEU A 9 7.05 -3.55 -1.86
CA LEU A 9 7.15 -2.63 -2.99
C LEU A 9 8.14 -1.52 -2.64
N THR A 10 9.22 -1.44 -3.40
CA THR A 10 10.26 -0.42 -3.30
C THR A 10 10.62 0.11 -4.69
N GLY A 11 11.64 0.97 -4.81
CA GLY A 11 12.17 1.37 -6.10
C GLY A 11 13.46 2.18 -6.01
N ASP A 12 13.76 2.91 -7.08
CA ASP A 12 14.94 3.74 -7.20
C ASP A 12 14.94 4.96 -6.24
N GLU A 13 16.04 5.70 -6.24
CA GLU A 13 16.23 6.89 -5.39
C GLU A 13 15.16 7.98 -5.57
N SER A 14 14.53 8.04 -6.75
CA SER A 14 13.44 8.99 -6.98
C SER A 14 12.15 8.47 -6.36
N LEU A 15 11.86 7.18 -6.53
CA LEU A 15 10.64 6.55 -6.01
C LEU A 15 10.61 6.53 -4.48
N VAL A 16 11.72 6.20 -3.82
CA VAL A 16 11.80 6.13 -2.34
C VAL A 16 11.56 7.48 -1.64
N ARG A 17 11.69 8.59 -2.36
CA ARG A 17 11.41 9.95 -1.83
C ARG A 17 9.98 10.41 -2.08
N ARG A 18 9.15 9.61 -2.75
CA ARG A 18 7.76 10.00 -3.06
C ARG A 18 6.84 9.65 -1.90
N PRO A 19 6.03 10.60 -1.42
CA PRO A 19 4.99 10.28 -0.45
C PRO A 19 3.94 9.39 -1.12
N MET A 20 3.63 8.27 -0.49
CA MET A 20 2.75 7.22 -1.01
C MET A 20 1.35 7.25 -0.37
N GLY A 21 1.04 8.24 0.48
CA GLY A 21 -0.28 8.41 1.11
C GLY A 21 -1.45 8.29 0.11
N ARG A 22 -1.31 8.91 -1.06
CA ARG A 22 -2.30 8.84 -2.15
C ARG A 22 -2.72 7.42 -2.59
N ILE A 23 -1.90 6.41 -2.32
CA ILE A 23 -2.25 5.00 -2.53
C ILE A 23 -2.44 4.23 -1.22
N ILE A 24 -1.73 4.58 -0.15
CA ILE A 24 -1.83 3.91 1.15
C ILE A 24 -3.23 4.13 1.72
N ASP A 25 -3.68 5.38 1.78
CA ASP A 25 -4.93 5.79 2.41
C ASP A 25 -6.15 5.04 1.83
N PRO A 26 -6.38 5.02 0.49
CA PRO A 26 -7.49 4.25 -0.06
C PRO A 26 -7.32 2.75 0.15
N LEU A 27 -6.10 2.20 0.07
CA LEU A 27 -5.88 0.77 0.25
C LEU A 27 -6.18 0.33 1.69
N GLU A 28 -5.75 1.10 2.69
CA GLU A 28 -6.07 0.84 4.09
C GLU A 28 -7.58 0.96 4.36
N ALA A 29 -8.23 1.97 3.77
CA ALA A 29 -9.69 2.10 3.84
C ALA A 29 -10.44 0.93 3.17
N MET A 30 -9.84 0.30 2.15
CA MET A 30 -10.34 -0.95 1.55
C MET A 30 -10.06 -2.19 2.40
N GLY A 31 -9.31 -2.07 3.51
CA GLY A 31 -8.94 -3.14 4.41
C GLY A 31 -7.57 -3.79 4.13
N ALA A 32 -6.73 -3.15 3.31
CA ALA A 32 -5.34 -3.58 3.16
C ALA A 32 -4.56 -3.34 4.46
N LYS A 33 -3.60 -4.21 4.74
CA LYS A 33 -2.58 -3.99 5.78
C LYS A 33 -1.27 -3.64 5.10
N VAL A 34 -0.91 -2.35 5.16
CA VAL A 34 0.31 -1.81 4.57
C VAL A 34 1.19 -1.25 5.69
N VAL A 35 2.45 -1.63 5.72
CA VAL A 35 3.47 -0.98 6.56
C VAL A 35 4.33 -0.12 5.66
N SER A 36 4.63 1.10 6.08
CA SER A 36 5.47 2.04 5.34
C SER A 36 6.44 2.74 6.28
N ASN A 37 7.43 3.42 5.73
CA ASN A 37 8.30 4.31 6.49
C ASN A 37 7.74 5.75 6.42
N ASP A 38 6.89 6.12 7.36
CA ASP A 38 6.24 7.44 7.41
C ASP A 38 5.52 7.83 6.10
N GLY A 39 4.87 6.85 5.46
CA GLY A 39 4.20 7.04 4.18
C GLY A 39 5.12 6.97 2.95
N TYR A 40 6.40 6.61 3.10
CA TYR A 40 7.36 6.44 2.00
C TYR A 40 7.72 4.95 1.78
N PRO A 41 8.21 4.58 0.58
CA PRO A 41 8.73 3.24 0.32
C PRO A 41 9.94 2.89 1.21
N PRO A 42 10.20 1.60 1.48
CA PRO A 42 9.47 0.43 1.01
C PRO A 42 8.09 0.27 1.68
N LEU A 43 7.13 -0.27 0.93
CA LEU A 43 5.78 -0.60 1.40
C LEU A 43 5.64 -2.12 1.53
N VAL A 44 5.28 -2.61 2.71
CA VAL A 44 5.09 -4.03 2.98
C VAL A 44 3.60 -4.34 3.07
N PHE A 45 3.10 -5.15 2.15
CA PHE A 45 1.72 -5.60 2.09
C PHE A 45 1.60 -6.98 2.75
N SER A 46 0.70 -7.13 3.73
CA SER A 46 0.42 -8.43 4.34
C SER A 46 -0.61 -9.24 3.53
N ALA A 47 -0.42 -10.56 3.46
CA ALA A 47 -1.39 -11.47 2.85
C ALA A 47 -2.11 -12.37 3.85
N PRO A 48 -3.27 -12.93 3.47
CA PRO A 48 -4.19 -12.42 2.44
C PRO A 48 -5.05 -11.28 3.02
N SER A 49 -5.09 -10.14 2.33
CA SER A 49 -6.00 -9.05 2.66
C SER A 49 -7.17 -9.08 1.66
N LYS A 50 -8.38 -9.41 2.11
CA LYS A 50 -9.58 -9.29 1.28
C LYS A 50 -9.95 -7.81 1.18
N LEU A 51 -9.66 -7.19 0.04
CA LEU A 51 -10.02 -5.81 -0.19
C LEU A 51 -11.52 -5.67 -0.49
N THR A 52 -12.13 -4.65 0.09
CA THR A 52 -13.52 -4.26 -0.17
C THR A 52 -13.50 -2.97 -0.99
N GLY A 53 -14.28 -2.92 -2.08
CA GLY A 53 -14.40 -1.71 -2.88
C GLY A 53 -14.98 -0.56 -2.06
N ILE A 54 -14.39 0.63 -2.19
CA ILE A 54 -14.85 1.86 -1.56
C ILE A 54 -15.07 2.95 -2.61
N HIS A 55 -15.93 3.91 -2.31
CA HIS A 55 -15.96 5.18 -3.05
C HIS A 55 -14.94 6.13 -2.40
N TYR A 56 -13.80 6.33 -3.06
CA TYR A 56 -12.74 7.23 -2.61
C TYR A 56 -12.78 8.52 -3.40
N HIS A 57 -12.88 9.66 -2.70
CA HIS A 57 -12.76 10.99 -3.30
C HIS A 57 -11.37 11.52 -2.96
N SER A 58 -10.54 11.70 -3.99
CA SER A 58 -9.16 12.17 -3.90
C SER A 58 -9.05 13.69 -3.91
#